data_AF-A0A966P8T0-F1
#
_entry.id   AF-A0A966P8T0-F1
#
_cell.length_a   1.000
_cell.length_b   1.000
_cell.length_c   1.000
_cell.angle_alpha   90.00
_cell.angle_beta   90.00
_cell.angle_gamma   90.00
#
_symmetry.space_group_name_H-M   'P 1'
#
loop_
_entity.id
_entity.type
_entity.pdbx_description
1 polymer ?
#
loop_
_entity_poly.entity_id
_entity_poly.type
_entity_poly.pdbx_seq_one_letter_code
_entity_poly.pdbx_strand_id
1 'polypeptide(L)'
;MAFGDNPDNPFRNLNFPRRNPGERRKIGALPLTVIILTAIAVVLVSLSGFYVDYLWFRSVEYSEVWTKLLTTRAALFAIFGLLTSLIIVTNIVIAYKRRPIYVPLTVEADNLERYRAQIEPIKRAAIVGIALAIFYFAGTAGARFWEAWMLYRNATPFGVTDPQFGRDISFFMFTLPFWQSLVGWGISTLILATI
;
A
#
# COMPACT_ATOMS: atom_id res chain seq x y z
N MET A 1 56.96 3.13 -21.68
CA MET A 1 56.16 3.29 -22.91
C MET A 1 54.72 3.01 -22.53
N ALA A 2 53.85 4.02 -22.58
CA ALA A 2 52.44 3.89 -22.19
C ALA A 2 51.63 3.28 -23.34
N PHE A 3 50.67 2.41 -23.03
CA PHE A 3 49.81 1.71 -24.01
C PHE A 3 48.97 2.62 -24.95
N GLY A 4 49.00 3.95 -24.76
CA GLY A 4 48.25 4.92 -25.55
C GLY A 4 48.93 5.40 -26.84
N ASP A 5 50.26 5.31 -26.93
CA ASP A 5 51.05 5.92 -28.03
C ASP A 5 51.27 4.99 -29.23
N ASN A 6 50.56 3.85 -29.30
CA ASN A 6 50.64 2.94 -30.43
C ASN A 6 50.04 3.60 -31.70
N PRO A 7 50.83 3.83 -32.77
CA PRO A 7 50.36 4.47 -33.99
C PRO A 7 49.25 3.68 -34.70
N ASP A 8 49.20 2.36 -34.50
CA ASP A 8 48.21 1.46 -35.09
C ASP A 8 46.94 1.32 -34.23
N ASN A 9 46.74 2.18 -33.22
CA ASN A 9 45.55 2.11 -32.40
C ASN A 9 44.31 2.59 -33.18
N PRO A 10 43.36 1.69 -33.54
CA PRO A 10 42.18 2.06 -34.31
C PRO A 10 41.22 2.96 -33.53
N PHE A 11 41.42 3.08 -32.20
CA PHE A 11 40.58 3.88 -31.30
C PHE A 11 41.13 5.28 -31.02
N ARG A 12 42.30 5.64 -31.58
CA ARG A 12 42.96 6.94 -31.36
C ARG A 12 42.08 8.14 -31.75
N ASN A 13 41.18 7.93 -32.72
CA ASN A 13 40.32 8.98 -33.28
C ASN A 13 38.88 8.90 -32.77
N LEU A 14 38.59 8.04 -31.77
CA LEU A 14 37.26 7.97 -31.18
C LEU A 14 37.03 9.19 -30.28
N ASN A 15 36.32 10.17 -30.84
CA ASN A 15 35.90 11.35 -30.11
C ASN A 15 34.67 10.98 -29.26
N PHE A 16 34.90 10.49 -28.04
CA PHE A 16 33.79 10.25 -27.13
C PHE A 16 33.20 11.60 -26.70
N PRO A 17 31.88 11.83 -26.89
CA PRO A 17 31.27 13.07 -26.45
C PRO A 17 31.54 13.25 -24.95
N ARG A 18 32.21 14.34 -24.59
CA ARG A 18 32.48 14.69 -23.19
C ARG A 18 31.13 14.84 -22.48
N ARG A 19 30.83 13.88 -21.61
CA ARG A 19 29.60 13.88 -20.83
C ARG A 19 29.64 15.07 -19.87
N ASN A 20 28.83 16.10 -20.13
CA ASN A 20 28.65 17.21 -19.19
C ASN A 20 28.02 16.67 -17.89
N PRO A 21 28.73 16.70 -16.75
CA PRO A 21 28.15 16.32 -15.46
C PRO A 21 27.18 17.43 -15.04
N GLY A 22 25.89 17.27 -15.37
CA GLY A 22 24.87 18.26 -15.01
C GLY A 22 23.57 18.20 -15.83
N GLU A 23 23.57 17.53 -16.99
CA GLU A 23 22.33 17.40 -17.77
C GLU A 23 21.38 16.34 -17.18
N ARG A 24 20.19 16.79 -16.74
CA ARG A 24 19.11 15.90 -16.33
C ARG A 24 18.76 14.97 -17.50
N ARG A 25 18.86 13.65 -17.30
CA ARG A 25 18.37 12.66 -18.28
C ARG A 25 16.91 12.99 -18.62
N LYS A 26 16.68 13.56 -19.80
CA LYS A 26 15.33 13.66 -20.36
C LYS A 26 14.92 12.22 -20.66
N ILE A 27 14.01 11.67 -19.86
CA ILE A 27 13.40 10.38 -20.13
C ILE A 27 12.87 10.46 -21.57
N GLY A 28 13.38 9.63 -22.47
CA GLY A 28 12.94 9.64 -23.87
C GLY A 28 11.43 9.42 -23.96
N ALA A 29 10.78 9.92 -25.01
CA ALA A 29 9.33 9.74 -25.17
C ALA A 29 8.91 8.26 -25.20
N LEU A 30 9.78 7.36 -25.68
CA LEU A 30 9.53 5.93 -25.80
C LEU A 30 9.20 5.23 -24.47
N PRO A 31 10.05 5.24 -23.42
CA PRO A 31 9.69 4.61 -22.14
C PRO A 31 8.42 5.20 -21.51
N LEU A 32 8.17 6.51 -21.66
CA LEU A 32 6.94 7.13 -21.18
C LEU A 32 5.71 6.59 -21.92
N THR A 33 5.75 6.50 -23.24
CA THR A 33 4.65 5.92 -24.04
C THR A 33 4.39 4.46 -23.70
N VAL A 34 5.43 3.66 -23.47
CA VAL A 34 5.32 2.25 -23.06
C VAL A 34 4.66 2.13 -21.68
N ILE A 35 5.05 2.96 -20.70
CA ILE A 35 4.43 2.97 -19.37
C ILE A 35 2.94 3.31 -19.47
N ILE A 36 2.60 4.35 -20.24
CA ILE A 36 1.20 4.78 -20.41
C ILE A 36 0.37 3.70 -21.08
N LEU A 37 0.85 3.12 -22.19
CA LEU A 37 0.16 2.04 -22.89
C LEU A 37 -0.01 0.80 -21.99
N THR A 38 1.00 0.44 -21.21
CA THR A 38 0.94 -0.67 -20.26
C THR A 38 -0.10 -0.40 -19.18
N ALA A 39 -0.13 0.80 -18.60
CA ALA A 39 -1.10 1.19 -17.59
C ALA A 39 -2.54 1.14 -18.15
N ILE A 40 -2.75 1.64 -19.37
CA ILE A 40 -4.05 1.57 -20.06
C ILE A 40 -4.47 0.12 -20.29
N ALA A 41 -3.56 -0.73 -20.77
CA ALA A 41 -3.85 -2.15 -21.00
C ALA A 41 -4.24 -2.86 -19.70
N VAL A 42 -3.50 -2.63 -18.61
CA VAL A 42 -3.81 -3.19 -17.28
C VAL A 42 -5.19 -2.73 -16.79
N VAL A 43 -5.51 -1.44 -16.93
CA VAL A 43 -6.82 -0.88 -16.53
C VAL A 43 -7.95 -1.50 -17.36
N LEU A 44 -7.78 -1.61 -18.69
CA LEU A 44 -8.77 -2.21 -19.57
C LEU A 44 -9.02 -3.69 -19.24
N VAL A 45 -7.96 -4.48 -19.05
CA VAL A 45 -8.08 -5.90 -18.70
C VAL A 45 -8.78 -6.06 -17.34
N SER A 46 -8.41 -5.23 -16.35
CA SER A 46 -9.03 -5.26 -15.02
C SER A 46 -10.53 -4.91 -15.06
N LEU A 47 -10.90 -3.85 -15.79
CA LEU A 47 -12.30 -3.43 -15.96
C LEU A 47 -13.11 -4.45 -16.75
N SER A 48 -12.51 -5.07 -17.76
CA SER A 48 -13.15 -6.13 -18.55
C SER A 48 -13.50 -7.32 -17.65
N GLY A 49 -12.56 -7.78 -16.81
CA GLY A 49 -12.82 -8.88 -15.89
C GLY A 49 -13.99 -8.58 -14.94
N PHE A 50 -13.97 -7.40 -14.32
CA PHE A 50 -15.04 -6.96 -13.44
C PHE A 50 -16.43 -6.93 -14.10
N TYR A 51 -16.51 -6.43 -15.34
CA TYR A 51 -17.78 -6.36 -16.07
C TYR A 51 -18.25 -7.73 -16.53
N VAL A 52 -17.34 -8.59 -16.99
CA VAL A 52 -17.64 -9.97 -17.38
C VAL A 52 -18.15 -10.78 -16.20
N ASP A 53 -17.53 -10.65 -15.02
CA ASP A 53 -17.99 -11.31 -13.79
C ASP A 53 -19.42 -10.87 -13.44
N TYR A 54 -19.70 -9.56 -13.49
CA TYR A 54 -21.05 -9.04 -13.25
C TYR A 54 -22.08 -9.60 -14.24
N LEU A 55 -21.75 -9.64 -15.53
CA LEU A 55 -22.62 -10.23 -16.56
C LEU A 55 -22.84 -11.73 -16.33
N TRP A 56 -21.80 -12.45 -15.92
CA TRP A 56 -21.88 -13.87 -15.59
C TRP A 56 -22.85 -14.11 -14.42
N PHE A 57 -22.67 -13.40 -13.31
CA PHE A 57 -23.59 -13.50 -12.15
C PHE A 57 -25.03 -13.14 -12.51
N ARG A 58 -25.22 -12.16 -13.40
CA ARG A 58 -26.54 -11.81 -13.92
C ARG A 58 -27.15 -12.93 -14.78
N SER A 59 -26.33 -13.63 -15.57
CA SER A 59 -26.80 -14.72 -16.45
C SER A 59 -27.31 -15.94 -15.70
N VAL A 60 -26.82 -16.15 -14.47
CA VAL A 60 -27.25 -17.25 -13.57
C VAL A 60 -28.21 -16.78 -12.47
N GLU A 61 -28.80 -15.58 -12.60
CA GLU A 61 -29.74 -14.99 -11.63
C GLU A 61 -29.17 -14.77 -10.22
N TYR A 62 -27.85 -14.79 -10.05
CA TYR A 62 -27.16 -14.57 -8.77
C TYR A 62 -26.52 -13.17 -8.64
N SER A 63 -27.13 -12.14 -9.27
CA SER A 63 -26.62 -10.76 -9.21
C SER A 63 -26.56 -10.19 -7.78
N GLU A 64 -27.42 -10.67 -6.89
CA GLU A 64 -27.39 -10.28 -5.48
C GLU A 64 -26.12 -10.76 -4.79
N VAL A 65 -25.64 -11.97 -5.09
CA VAL A 65 -24.42 -12.54 -4.50
C VAL A 65 -23.21 -11.69 -4.86
N TRP A 66 -23.09 -11.29 -6.13
CA TRP A 66 -22.03 -10.37 -6.58
C TRP A 66 -22.08 -9.04 -5.85
N THR A 67 -23.27 -8.44 -5.72
CA THR A 67 -23.45 -7.16 -5.06
C THR A 67 -23.12 -7.25 -3.57
N LYS A 68 -23.53 -8.33 -2.89
CA LYS A 68 -23.18 -8.61 -1.48
C LYS A 68 -21.68 -8.82 -1.29
N LEU A 69 -21.05 -9.58 -2.18
CA LEU A 69 -19.60 -9.80 -2.16
C LEU A 69 -18.84 -8.48 -2.30
N LEU A 70 -19.18 -7.68 -3.32
CA LEU A 70 -18.51 -6.42 -3.62
C LEU A 70 -18.70 -5.40 -2.50
N THR A 71 -19.93 -5.22 -2.02
CA THR A 71 -20.24 -4.29 -0.92
C THR A 71 -19.54 -4.70 0.36
N THR A 72 -19.44 -6.00 0.65
CA THR A 72 -18.70 -6.51 1.81
C THR A 72 -17.22 -6.21 1.69
N ARG A 73 -16.60 -6.53 0.54
CA ARG A 73 -15.17 -6.23 0.30
C ARG A 73 -14.88 -4.73 0.40
N ALA A 74 -15.74 -3.89 -0.18
CA ALA A 74 -15.61 -2.44 -0.12
C ALA A 74 -15.79 -1.89 1.30
N ALA A 75 -16.74 -2.43 2.07
CA ALA A 75 -16.96 -2.05 3.47
C ALA A 75 -15.74 -2.41 4.34
N LEU A 76 -15.21 -3.64 4.21
CA LEU A 76 -14.02 -4.06 4.94
C LEU A 76 -12.79 -3.25 4.51
N PHE A 77 -12.64 -2.96 3.22
CA PHE A 77 -11.59 -2.07 2.71
C PHE A 77 -11.63 -0.70 3.43
N ALA A 78 -12.81 -0.09 3.48
CA ALA A 78 -12.98 1.21 4.13
C ALA A 78 -12.73 1.13 5.64
N ILE A 79 -13.29 0.14 6.34
CA ILE A 79 -13.16 -0.02 7.80
C ILE A 79 -11.70 -0.24 8.18
N PHE A 80 -11.05 -1.26 7.64
CA PHE A 80 -9.67 -1.59 7.99
C PHE A 80 -8.69 -0.52 7.53
N GLY A 81 -8.90 0.03 6.32
CA GLY A 81 -8.10 1.14 5.82
C GLY A 81 -8.19 2.36 6.72
N LEU A 82 -9.40 2.79 7.09
CA LEU A 82 -9.61 3.96 7.93
C LEU A 82 -9.04 3.75 9.33
N LEU A 83 -9.31 2.60 9.96
CA LEU A 83 -8.83 2.32 11.31
C LEU A 83 -7.31 2.27 11.37
N THR A 84 -6.65 1.52 10.50
CA THR A 84 -5.18 1.43 10.48
C THR A 84 -4.53 2.77 10.15
N SER A 85 -5.05 3.49 9.14
CA SER A 85 -4.54 4.82 8.77
C SER A 85 -4.69 5.81 9.91
N LEU A 86 -5.86 5.85 10.56
CA LEU A 86 -6.11 6.73 11.69
C LEU A 86 -5.17 6.42 12.87
N ILE A 87 -5.00 5.14 13.23
CA ILE A 87 -4.12 4.73 14.32
C ILE A 87 -2.68 5.18 14.06
N ILE A 88 -2.13 4.82 12.89
CA ILE A 88 -0.73 5.10 12.57
C ILE A 88 -0.48 6.60 12.40
N VAL A 89 -1.33 7.31 11.66
CA VAL A 89 -1.16 8.75 11.42
C VAL A 89 -1.32 9.53 12.73
N THR A 90 -2.28 9.16 13.58
CA THR A 90 -2.43 9.79 14.89
C THR A 90 -1.20 9.56 15.76
N ASN A 91 -0.63 8.36 15.75
CA ASN A 91 0.62 8.06 16.43
C ASN A 91 1.77 8.96 15.92
N ILE A 92 1.98 9.02 14.60
CA ILE A 92 3.00 9.87 13.96
C ILE A 92 2.83 11.34 14.37
N VAL A 93 1.61 11.85 14.34
CA VAL A 93 1.31 13.25 14.70
C VAL A 93 1.61 13.51 16.19
N ILE A 94 1.25 12.58 17.09
CA ILE A 94 1.56 12.69 18.51
C ILE A 94 3.07 12.63 18.76
N ALA A 95 3.76 11.68 18.15
CA ALA A 95 5.21 11.51 18.27
C ALA A 95 5.96 12.76 17.80
N TYR A 96 5.54 13.32 16.66
CA TYR A 96 6.11 14.56 16.15
C TYR A 96 5.87 15.75 17.10
N LYS A 97 4.66 15.88 17.66
CA LYS A 97 4.32 16.96 18.60
C LYS A 97 5.07 16.86 19.92
N ARG A 98 5.40 15.65 20.38
CA ARG A 98 6.07 15.40 21.68
C ARG A 98 7.59 15.32 21.57
N ARG A 99 8.16 15.49 20.38
CA ARG A 99 9.61 15.43 20.17
C ARG A 99 10.30 16.56 20.97
N PRO A 100 11.27 16.27 21.85
CA PRO A 100 12.07 17.30 22.50
C PRO A 100 12.89 18.06 21.46
N ILE A 101 12.78 19.39 21.48
CA ILE A 101 13.53 20.27 20.58
C ILE A 101 14.95 20.40 21.14
N TYR A 102 15.89 19.65 20.56
CA TYR A 102 17.32 19.87 20.81
C TYR A 102 17.73 21.12 20.03
N VAL A 103 18.12 22.17 20.73
CA VAL A 103 18.68 23.39 20.13
C VAL A 103 20.16 23.12 19.86
N PRO A 104 20.61 22.98 18.59
CA PRO A 104 22.03 22.90 18.30
C PRO A 104 22.63 24.30 18.46
N LEU A 105 23.65 24.47 19.31
CA LEU A 105 24.34 25.74 19.55
C LEU A 105 25.44 26.05 18.51
N THR A 106 25.37 25.50 17.28
CA THR A 106 26.42 25.62 16.25
C THR A 106 25.90 26.17 14.93
N VAL A 107 26.78 26.80 14.14
CA VAL A 107 26.53 27.48 12.85
C VAL A 107 25.87 26.56 11.78
N GLU A 108 25.90 25.23 11.97
CA GLU A 108 25.18 24.25 11.15
C GLU A 108 23.64 24.30 11.32
N ALA A 109 23.14 24.90 12.41
CA ALA A 109 21.71 25.06 12.69
C ALA A 109 21.00 26.00 11.69
N ASP A 110 21.72 26.97 11.13
CA ASP A 110 21.18 27.97 10.20
C ASP A 110 20.82 27.33 8.83
N ASN A 111 21.63 26.34 8.40
CA ASN A 111 21.30 25.50 7.24
C ASN A 111 20.09 24.58 7.52
N LEU A 112 19.95 24.08 8.75
CA LEU A 112 18.81 23.25 9.18
C LEU A 112 17.50 24.05 9.23
N GLU A 113 17.52 25.31 9.63
CA GLU A 113 16.34 26.19 9.64
C GLU A 113 15.84 26.49 8.23
N ARG A 114 16.75 26.67 7.26
CA ARG A 114 16.39 26.83 5.85
C ARG A 114 15.75 25.58 5.24
N TYR A 115 16.19 24.38 5.65
CA TYR A 115 15.52 23.12 5.29
C TYR A 115 14.15 22.97 5.97
N ARG A 116 14.01 23.34 7.26
CA ARG A 116 12.72 23.32 7.96
C ARG A 116 11.70 24.23 7.29
N ALA A 117 12.08 25.45 6.94
CA ALA A 117 11.22 26.42 6.26
C ALA A 117 10.72 25.93 4.88
N GLN A 118 11.49 25.09 4.19
CA GLN A 118 11.08 24.48 2.91
C GLN A 118 10.18 23.25 3.09
N ILE A 119 10.30 22.51 4.19
CA ILE A 119 9.51 21.31 4.48
C ILE A 119 8.14 21.65 5.09
N GLU A 120 8.05 22.77 5.81
CA GLU A 120 6.84 23.24 6.48
C GLU A 120 5.58 23.30 5.59
N PRO A 121 5.62 23.82 4.33
CA PRO A 121 4.45 23.82 3.45
C PRO A 121 4.07 22.43 2.92
N ILE A 122 5.04 21.54 2.71
CA ILE A 122 4.82 20.20 2.15
C ILE A 122 4.33 19.23 3.24
N LYS A 123 4.63 19.50 4.51
CA LYS A 123 4.33 18.61 5.64
C LYS A 123 2.87 18.16 5.71
N ARG A 124 1.91 19.07 5.52
CA ARG A 124 0.48 18.70 5.53
C ARG A 124 0.14 17.77 4.37
N ALA A 125 0.63 18.07 3.17
CA ALA A 125 0.43 17.23 2.00
C ALA A 125 1.11 15.86 2.16
N ALA A 126 2.30 15.81 2.77
CA ALA A 126 3.01 14.57 3.06
C ALA A 126 2.25 13.69 4.06
N ILE A 127 1.72 14.27 5.15
CA ILE A 127 0.91 13.54 6.13
C ILE A 127 -0.35 12.97 5.45
N VAL A 128 -1.05 13.76 4.63
CA VAL A 128 -2.22 13.28 3.89
C VAL A 128 -1.83 12.19 2.89
N GLY A 129 -0.71 12.34 2.18
CA GLY A 129 -0.19 11.33 1.26
C GLY A 129 0.13 10.01 1.96
N ILE A 130 0.79 10.07 3.12
CA ILE A 130 1.07 8.90 3.96
C ILE A 130 -0.24 8.28 4.45
N ALA A 131 -1.19 9.08 4.92
CA ALA A 131 -2.50 8.61 5.39
C ALA A 131 -3.25 7.86 4.28
N LEU A 132 -3.27 8.40 3.06
CA LEU A 132 -3.91 7.77 1.90
C LEU A 132 -3.18 6.50 1.46
N ALA A 133 -1.85 6.50 1.48
CA ALA A 133 -1.07 5.30 1.16
C ALA A 133 -1.35 4.17 2.15
N ILE A 134 -1.28 4.46 3.46
CA ILE A 134 -1.59 3.49 4.51
C ILE A 134 -3.04 3.02 4.40
N PHE A 135 -3.98 3.94 4.19
CA PHE A 135 -5.40 3.63 3.99
C PHE A 135 -5.58 2.64 2.84
N TYR A 136 -4.94 2.89 1.70
CA TYR A 136 -5.03 2.02 0.53
C TYR A 136 -4.48 0.62 0.82
N PHE A 137 -3.24 0.52 1.32
CA PHE A 137 -2.61 -0.79 1.57
C PHE A 137 -3.31 -1.58 2.68
N ALA A 138 -3.66 -0.92 3.79
CA ALA A 138 -4.37 -1.56 4.89
C ALA A 138 -5.80 -1.94 4.50
N GLY A 139 -6.48 -1.10 3.70
CA GLY A 139 -7.79 -1.41 3.16
C GLY A 139 -7.74 -2.62 2.22
N THR A 140 -6.76 -2.68 1.30
CA THR A 140 -6.59 -3.84 0.41
C THR A 140 -6.31 -5.12 1.18
N ALA A 141 -5.51 -5.05 2.25
CA ALA A 141 -5.29 -6.19 3.14
C ALA A 141 -6.59 -6.60 3.88
N GLY A 142 -7.32 -5.64 4.45
CA GLY A 142 -8.56 -5.89 5.17
C GLY A 142 -9.70 -6.42 4.30
N ALA A 143 -9.75 -6.01 3.03
CA ALA A 143 -10.71 -6.54 2.06
C ALA A 143 -10.58 -8.06 1.83
N ARG A 144 -9.41 -8.66 2.13
CA ARG A 144 -9.19 -10.11 2.03
C ARG A 144 -9.92 -10.90 3.11
N PHE A 145 -10.34 -10.26 4.21
CA PHE A 145 -11.10 -10.91 5.28
C PHE A 145 -12.58 -11.09 4.96
N TRP A 146 -13.01 -10.78 3.74
CA TRP A 146 -14.41 -10.92 3.33
C TRP A 146 -14.98 -12.32 3.54
N GLU A 147 -14.19 -13.37 3.30
CA GLU A 147 -14.65 -14.76 3.44
C GLU A 147 -14.85 -15.12 4.91
N ALA A 148 -13.85 -14.84 5.76
CA ALA A 148 -13.95 -15.05 7.21
C ALA A 148 -15.10 -14.23 7.83
N TRP A 149 -15.30 -12.99 7.37
CA TRP A 149 -16.43 -12.16 7.80
C TRP A 149 -17.78 -12.74 7.39
N MET A 150 -17.91 -13.19 6.14
CA MET A 150 -19.15 -13.78 5.62
C MET A 150 -19.48 -15.09 6.34
N LEU A 151 -18.49 -15.94 6.61
CA LEU A 151 -18.66 -17.16 7.40
C LEU A 151 -19.06 -16.85 8.84
N TYR A 152 -18.40 -15.88 9.47
CA TYR A 152 -18.74 -15.44 10.83
C TYR A 152 -20.17 -14.90 10.93
N ARG A 153 -20.59 -14.08 9.96
CA ARG A 153 -21.92 -13.44 9.98
C ARG A 153 -23.06 -14.39 9.64
N ASN A 154 -22.79 -15.41 8.82
CA ASN A 154 -23.78 -16.39 8.40
C ASN A 154 -23.51 -17.79 9.02
N ALA A 155 -22.87 -17.83 10.19
CA ALA A 155 -22.52 -19.07 10.86
C ALA A 155 -23.77 -19.88 11.24
N THR A 156 -23.79 -21.17 10.92
CA THR A 156 -24.86 -22.10 11.28
C THR A 156 -24.34 -23.16 12.26
N PRO A 157 -25.09 -23.53 13.32
CA PRO A 157 -24.69 -24.59 14.24
C PRO A 157 -24.58 -25.96 13.54
N PHE A 158 -23.63 -26.78 13.98
CA PHE A 158 -23.52 -28.18 13.54
C PHE A 158 -24.40 -29.12 14.38
N GLY A 159 -24.78 -28.69 15.59
CA GLY A 159 -25.50 -29.53 16.55
C GLY A 159 -24.60 -30.54 17.27
N VAL A 160 -23.28 -30.44 17.09
CA VAL A 160 -22.29 -31.30 17.72
C VAL A 160 -21.36 -30.43 18.54
N THR A 161 -21.34 -30.69 19.84
CA THR A 161 -20.48 -30.01 20.80
C THR A 161 -19.14 -30.72 20.94
N ASP A 162 -18.06 -29.96 20.88
CA ASP A 162 -16.72 -30.44 21.19
C ASP A 162 -16.61 -30.86 22.68
N PRO A 163 -16.02 -32.04 22.99
CA PRO A 163 -15.83 -32.50 24.36
C PRO A 163 -14.88 -31.66 25.22
N GLN A 164 -13.94 -30.92 24.63
CA GLN A 164 -12.89 -30.21 25.39
C GLN A 164 -13.36 -28.85 25.90
N PHE A 165 -14.02 -28.06 25.05
CA PHE A 165 -14.40 -26.68 25.32
C PHE A 165 -15.92 -26.49 25.48
N GLY A 166 -16.72 -27.52 25.23
CA GLY A 166 -18.18 -27.45 25.35
C GLY A 166 -18.82 -26.44 24.39
N ARG A 167 -18.18 -26.20 23.24
CA ARG A 167 -18.66 -25.30 22.18
C ARG A 167 -19.07 -26.12 20.96
N ASP A 168 -20.08 -25.65 20.23
CA ASP A 168 -20.43 -26.24 18.94
C ASP A 168 -19.27 -26.10 17.95
N ILE A 169 -19.06 -27.10 17.10
CA ILE A 169 -17.99 -27.11 16.09
C ILE A 169 -18.05 -25.87 15.18
N SER A 170 -19.23 -25.30 14.94
CA SER A 170 -19.42 -24.05 14.19
C SER A 170 -18.59 -22.88 14.71
N PHE A 171 -18.32 -22.84 16.02
CA PHE A 171 -17.48 -21.81 16.60
C PHE A 171 -16.07 -21.87 16.02
N PHE A 172 -15.47 -23.07 15.96
CA PHE A 172 -14.10 -23.25 15.49
C PHE A 172 -13.97 -23.07 13.98
N MET A 173 -15.01 -23.41 13.21
CA MET A 173 -14.96 -23.36 11.76
C MET A 173 -15.33 -21.98 11.18
N PHE A 174 -16.26 -21.26 11.81
CA PHE A 174 -16.77 -19.99 11.26
C PHE A 174 -16.41 -18.77 12.10
N THR A 175 -16.36 -18.90 13.42
CA THR A 175 -16.20 -17.74 14.31
C THR A 175 -14.74 -17.49 14.69
N LEU A 176 -14.04 -18.54 15.10
CA LEU A 176 -12.64 -18.44 15.55
C LEU A 176 -11.69 -17.89 14.48
N PRO A 177 -11.74 -18.30 13.19
CA PRO A 177 -10.82 -17.78 12.18
C PRO A 177 -10.98 -16.27 11.96
N PHE A 178 -12.19 -15.74 12.09
CA PHE A 178 -12.44 -14.30 12.00
C PHE A 178 -11.82 -13.55 13.18
N TRP A 179 -12.00 -14.05 14.40
CA TRP A 179 -11.35 -13.45 15.59
C TRP A 179 -9.83 -13.50 15.51
N GLN A 180 -9.25 -14.61 15.06
CA GLN A 180 -7.81 -14.72 14.84
C GLN A 180 -7.33 -13.71 13.80
N SER A 181 -8.08 -13.51 12.72
CA SER A 181 -7.78 -12.50 11.70
C SER A 181 -7.80 -11.08 12.27
N LEU A 182 -8.79 -10.75 13.12
CA LEU A 182 -8.87 -9.46 13.80
C LEU A 182 -7.72 -9.23 14.78
N VAL A 183 -7.37 -10.24 15.57
CA VAL A 183 -6.24 -10.16 16.50
C VAL A 183 -4.92 -10.01 15.75
N GLY A 184 -4.69 -10.81 14.71
CA GLY A 184 -3.51 -10.71 13.86
C GLY A 184 -3.37 -9.35 13.18
N TRP A 185 -4.47 -8.81 12.64
CA TRP A 185 -4.52 -7.45 12.10
C TRP A 185 -4.22 -6.39 13.16
N GLY A 186 -4.83 -6.51 14.35
CA GLY A 186 -4.64 -5.57 15.44
C GLY A 186 -3.18 -5.52 15.93
N ILE A 187 -2.58 -6.70 16.15
CA ILE A 187 -1.16 -6.81 16.52
C ILE A 187 -0.28 -6.20 15.43
N SER A 188 -0.51 -6.53 14.16
CA SER A 188 0.28 -6.00 13.04
C SER A 188 0.17 -4.47 12.95
N THR A 189 -1.03 -3.92 13.13
CA THR A 189 -1.28 -2.47 13.11
C THR A 189 -0.55 -1.78 14.27
N LEU A 190 -0.58 -2.37 15.47
CA LEU A 190 0.12 -1.81 16.63
C LEU A 190 1.64 -1.84 16.45
N ILE A 191 2.21 -2.94 15.94
CA ILE A 191 3.64 -3.04 15.63
C ILE A 191 4.03 -1.95 14.63
N LEU A 192 3.28 -1.80 13.54
CA LEU A 192 3.53 -0.75 12.54
C LEU A 192 3.38 0.66 13.12
N ALA A 193 2.55 0.86 14.14
CA ALA A 193 2.40 2.15 14.80
C ALA A 193 3.53 2.46 15.80
N THR A 194 4.31 1.45 16.23
CA THR A 194 5.42 1.64 17.17
C THR A 194 6.77 1.90 16.52
N ILE A 195 6.94 1.51 15.26
CA ILE A 195 8.17 1.71 14.47
C ILE A 195 8.14 3.11 13.84
#